data_AF-A0A811TG33-F1
#
_entry.id   AF-A0A811TG33-F1
#
_cell.length_a   1.000
_cell.length_b   1.000
_cell.length_c   1.000
_cell.angle_alpha   90.00
_cell.angle_beta   90.00
_cell.angle_gamma   90.00
#
_symmetry.space_group_name_H-M   'P 1'
#
loop_
_entity.id
_entity.type
_entity.pdbx_description
1 polymer ?
#
loop_
_entity_poly.entity_id
_entity_poly.type
_entity_poly.pdbx_seq_one_letter_code
_entity_poly.pdbx_strand_id
1 'polypeptide(L)'
;MIPELLQEYIKFYNIREKAKKTNIIDLSSCSWFYPTSLLPLANFLKDNKDSMKCVPPINNKVNNYISIIMKRNNSGGATYMPITHLPKDENLQEGAINGLQTLHGNGKDYGGANCFIF
;
A
#
# COMPACT_ATOMS: atom_id res chain seq x y z
N MET A 1 -21.74 -2.60 6.66
CA MET A 1 -20.27 -2.87 6.78
C MET A 1 -19.56 -1.87 5.87
N ILE A 2 -18.54 -1.17 6.35
CA ILE A 2 -17.78 -0.20 5.52
C ILE A 2 -16.83 -1.00 4.61
N PRO A 3 -16.79 -0.77 3.28
CA PRO A 3 -15.86 -1.47 2.39
C PRO A 3 -14.40 -1.29 2.80
N GLU A 4 -13.56 -2.33 2.66
CA GLU A 4 -12.14 -2.32 3.05
C GLU A 4 -11.37 -1.18 2.38
N LEU A 5 -11.64 -0.92 1.09
CA LEU A 5 -11.05 0.20 0.36
C LEU A 5 -11.36 1.56 1.02
N LEU A 6 -12.59 1.75 1.49
CA LEU A 6 -12.99 2.97 2.18
C LEU A 6 -12.36 3.06 3.58
N GLN A 7 -12.25 1.93 4.29
CA GLN A 7 -11.54 1.89 5.58
C GLN A 7 -10.07 2.31 5.43
N GLU A 8 -9.39 1.87 4.37
CA GLU A 8 -8.02 2.26 4.09
C GLU A 8 -7.88 3.73 3.69
N TYR A 9 -8.83 4.26 2.92
CA TYR A 9 -8.85 5.70 2.65
C TYR A 9 -9.08 6.53 3.92
N ILE A 10 -10.00 6.12 4.79
CA ILE A 10 -10.27 6.76 6.09
C ILE A 10 -9.03 6.72 6.99
N LYS A 11 -8.29 5.60 7.00
CA LYS A 11 -7.03 5.47 7.72
C LYS A 11 -6.00 6.50 7.26
N PHE A 12 -5.79 6.66 5.95
CA PHE A 12 -4.92 7.72 5.43
C PHE A 12 -5.42 9.11 5.86
N TYR A 13 -6.73 9.37 5.72
CA TYR A 13 -7.34 10.63 6.10
C TYR A 13 -7.06 10.97 7.58
N ASN A 14 -7.24 10.01 8.49
CA ASN A 14 -7.00 10.19 9.91
C ASN A 14 -5.52 10.50 10.21
N ILE A 15 -4.58 9.83 9.54
CA ILE A 15 -3.15 10.13 9.65
C ILE A 15 -2.88 11.58 9.23
N ARG A 16 -3.40 11.99 8.07
CA ARG A 16 -3.21 13.34 7.53
C ARG A 16 -3.77 14.41 8.45
N GLU A 17 -4.99 14.23 8.95
CA GLU A 17 -5.63 15.22 9.83
C GLU A 17 -4.95 15.30 11.21
N LYS A 18 -4.48 14.17 11.76
CA LYS A 18 -3.65 14.18 12.98
C LYS A 18 -2.32 14.89 12.74
N ALA A 19 -1.68 14.66 11.60
CA ALA A 19 -0.40 15.30 11.24
C ALA A 19 -0.54 16.82 11.12
N LYS A 20 -1.60 17.32 10.47
CA LYS A 20 -1.87 18.77 10.39
C LYS A 20 -2.01 19.43 11.76
N LYS A 21 -2.59 18.74 12.75
CA LYS A 21 -2.79 19.27 14.11
C LYS A 21 -1.54 19.20 14.98
N THR A 22 -0.71 18.17 14.79
CA THR A 22 0.42 17.87 15.68
C THR A 22 1.78 18.19 15.07
N ASN A 23 1.81 18.52 13.78
CA ASN A 23 3.02 18.65 12.96
C ASN A 23 3.91 17.38 12.93
N ILE A 24 3.31 16.22 13.19
CA ILE A 24 3.99 14.92 13.24
C ILE A 24 3.20 13.89 12.43
N ILE A 25 3.87 13.25 11.48
CA ILE A 25 3.31 12.12 10.71
C ILE A 25 3.61 10.84 11.49
N ASP A 26 2.65 10.40 12.30
CA ASP A 26 2.81 9.24 13.20
C ASP A 26 2.23 7.96 12.58
N LEU A 27 3.10 7.04 12.18
CA LEU A 27 2.74 5.74 11.59
C LEU A 27 2.95 4.58 12.56
N SER A 28 3.32 4.83 13.82
CA SER A 28 3.72 3.79 14.78
C SER A 28 2.63 2.73 15.02
N SER A 29 1.37 3.14 14.98
CA SER A 29 0.20 2.25 15.15
C SER A 29 -0.18 1.46 13.89
N CYS A 30 0.45 1.72 12.75
CA CYS A 30 0.08 1.09 11.49
C CYS A 30 0.85 -0.22 11.28
N SER A 31 0.13 -1.34 11.23
CA SER A 31 0.71 -2.67 11.02
C SER A 31 0.86 -3.07 9.54
N TRP A 32 0.12 -2.41 8.65
CA TRP A 32 0.08 -2.66 7.20
C TRP A 32 -0.46 -1.43 6.46
N PHE A 33 -0.27 -1.34 5.14
CA PHE A 33 -0.93 -0.36 4.26
C PHE A 33 -1.30 -1.02 2.93
N TYR A 34 -2.55 -0.85 2.50
CA TYR A 34 -2.97 -1.24 1.16
C TYR A 34 -2.72 -0.11 0.15
N PRO A 35 -2.69 -0.39 -1.17
CA PRO A 35 -2.44 0.63 -2.19
C PRO A 35 -3.28 1.91 -2.03
N THR A 36 -4.55 1.76 -1.65
CA THR A 36 -5.52 2.85 -1.44
C THR A 36 -5.10 3.85 -0.37
N SER A 37 -4.41 3.40 0.70
CA SER A 37 -3.89 4.28 1.76
C SER A 37 -2.43 4.63 1.54
N LEU A 38 -1.65 3.69 0.99
CA LEU A 38 -0.22 3.82 0.77
C LEU A 38 0.13 4.91 -0.24
N LEU A 39 -0.53 4.92 -1.40
CA LEU A 39 -0.22 5.88 -2.46
C LEU A 39 -0.42 7.33 -2.01
N PRO A 40 -1.59 7.72 -1.45
CA PRO A 40 -1.75 9.08 -0.95
C PRO A 40 -0.84 9.37 0.26
N LEU A 41 -0.55 8.37 1.11
CA LEU A 41 0.42 8.54 2.20
C LEU A 41 1.83 8.81 1.67
N ALA A 42 2.27 8.11 0.62
CA ALA A 42 3.59 8.27 0.04
C ALA A 42 3.76 9.68 -0.56
N ASN A 43 2.74 10.18 -1.26
CA ASN A 43 2.74 11.56 -1.75
C ASN A 43 2.79 12.56 -0.59
N PHE A 44 1.93 12.36 0.42
CA PHE A 44 1.87 13.25 1.58
C PHE A 44 3.21 13.33 2.34
N LEU A 45 3.88 12.19 2.54
CA LEU A 45 5.21 12.13 3.16
C LEU A 45 6.29 12.81 2.31
N LYS A 46 6.23 12.69 0.98
CA LYS A 46 7.17 13.38 0.06
C LYS A 46 6.98 14.89 0.11
N ASP A 47 5.73 15.35 0.05
CA ASP A 47 5.39 16.77 0.06
C ASP A 47 5.77 17.47 1.39
N ASN A 48 5.86 16.70 2.48
CA ASN A 48 6.12 17.22 3.83
C ASN A 48 7.44 16.75 4.44
N LYS A 49 8.35 16.19 3.62
CA LYS A 49 9.61 15.60 4.08
C LYS A 49 10.45 16.56 4.93
N ASP A 50 10.47 17.84 4.55
CA ASP A 50 11.31 18.86 5.19
C ASP A 50 10.55 19.70 6.23
N SER A 51 9.21 19.58 6.29
CA SER A 51 8.35 20.40 7.16
C SER A 51 7.80 19.65 8.38
N MET A 52 7.70 18.32 8.32
CA MET A 52 7.11 17.49 9.38
C MET A 52 8.03 16.34 9.79
N LYS A 53 8.06 16.05 11.09
CA LYS A 53 8.73 14.85 11.61
C LYS A 53 7.87 13.62 11.32
N CYS A 54 8.48 12.56 10.79
CA CYS A 54 7.82 11.27 10.57
C CYS A 54 8.26 10.23 11.62
N VAL A 55 7.29 9.58 12.27
CA VAL A 55 7.52 8.42 13.13
C VAL A 55 7.18 7.16 12.34
N PRO A 56 8.13 6.23 12.12
CA PRO A 56 7.92 5.07 11.26
C PRO A 56 6.99 4.03 11.90
N PRO A 57 6.44 3.09 11.10
CA PRO A 57 5.73 1.92 11.62
C PRO A 57 6.62 1.04 12.50
N ILE A 58 6.04 0.45 13.55
CA ILE A 58 6.75 -0.51 14.42
C ILE A 58 7.11 -1.79 13.65
N ASN A 59 6.29 -2.19 12.68
CA ASN A 59 6.57 -3.36 11.86
C ASN A 59 7.72 -3.08 10.88
N ASN A 60 8.88 -3.71 11.12
CA ASN A 60 10.08 -3.57 10.30
C ASN A 60 9.85 -3.87 8.81
N LYS A 61 8.98 -4.82 8.46
CA LYS A 61 8.68 -5.13 7.05
C LYS A 61 7.99 -3.96 6.36
N VAL A 62 7.02 -3.35 7.04
CA VAL A 62 6.28 -2.19 6.53
C VAL A 62 7.16 -0.96 6.50
N ASN A 63 7.97 -0.74 7.54
CA ASN A 63 8.94 0.35 7.58
C ASN A 63 9.94 0.26 6.40
N ASN A 64 10.50 -0.94 6.16
CA ASN A 64 11.39 -1.17 5.02
C ASN A 64 10.70 -0.84 3.70
N TYR A 65 9.46 -1.31 3.53
CA TYR A 65 8.68 -1.05 2.33
C TYR A 65 8.43 0.44 2.08
N ILE A 66 8.02 1.19 3.11
CA ILE A 66 7.87 2.66 3.03
C ILE A 66 9.21 3.33 2.71
N SER A 67 10.31 2.89 3.35
CA SER A 67 11.63 3.45 3.10
C SER A 67 12.10 3.30 1.65
N ILE A 68 11.75 2.19 1.00
CA ILE A 68 12.05 1.94 -0.42
C ILE A 68 11.27 2.92 -1.30
N ILE A 69 9.98 3.11 -1.02
CA ILE A 69 9.12 4.06 -1.76
C ILE A 69 9.63 5.50 -1.63
N MET A 70 10.14 5.86 -0.44
CA MET A 70 10.69 7.19 -0.17
C MET A 70 12.04 7.45 -0.82
N LYS A 71 12.88 6.42 -0.94
CA LYS A 71 14.20 6.53 -1.58
C LYS A 71 14.13 6.52 -3.12
N ARG A 72 13.04 6.02 -3.69
CA ARG A 72 12.91 5.91 -5.14
C ARG A 72 12.64 7.29 -5.74
N ASN A 73 13.59 7.78 -6.53
CA ASN A 73 13.35 8.90 -7.43
C ASN A 73 12.35 8.44 -8.50
N ASN A 74 11.18 9.06 -8.54
CA ASN A 74 10.14 8.72 -9.51
C ASN A 74 10.63 9.12 -10.91
N SER A 75 11.19 8.19 -11.67
CA SER A 75 11.39 8.38 -13.11
C SER A 75 10.04 8.30 -13.82
N GLY A 76 9.82 9.09 -14.87
CA GLY A 76 8.60 8.98 -15.70
C GLY A 76 8.40 7.53 -16.15
N GLY A 77 7.20 6.99 -15.92
CA GLY A 77 6.86 5.58 -16.20
C GLY A 77 7.07 4.59 -15.04
N ALA A 78 7.55 5.03 -13.87
CA ALA A 78 7.70 4.15 -12.71
C ALA A 78 6.35 3.86 -12.03
N THR A 79 6.04 2.57 -11.84
CA THR A 79 4.94 2.12 -10.97
C THR A 79 5.43 1.93 -9.53
N TYR A 80 4.57 2.21 -8.56
CA TYR A 80 4.81 1.91 -7.15
C TYR A 80 4.71 0.40 -6.85
N MET A 81 4.11 -0.37 -7.76
CA MET A 81 4.07 -1.82 -7.63
C MET A 81 5.44 -2.39 -7.96
N PRO A 82 6.11 -3.09 -7.02
CA PRO A 82 7.30 -3.84 -7.37
C PRO A 82 6.90 -4.86 -8.44
N ILE A 83 7.61 -4.87 -9.57
CA ILE A 83 7.50 -5.95 -10.55
C ILE A 83 8.13 -7.17 -9.89
N THR A 84 7.31 -8.01 -9.27
CA THR A 84 7.74 -9.31 -8.76
C THR A 84 7.79 -10.30 -9.91
N HIS A 85 8.94 -10.92 -10.11
CA HIS A 85 9.07 -12.04 -11.03
C HIS A 85 8.28 -13.22 -10.48
N LEU A 86 7.46 -13.85 -11.33
CA LEU A 86 6.83 -15.12 -10.98
C LEU A 86 7.91 -16.18 -10.76
N PRO A 87 7.71 -17.11 -9.82
CA PRO A 87 8.58 -18.27 -9.68
C PRO A 87 8.73 -18.99 -11.02
N LYS A 88 9.92 -19.51 -11.31
CA LYS A 88 10.15 -20.34 -12.51
C LYS A 88 9.57 -21.75 -12.38
N ASP A 89 9.31 -22.18 -11.15
CA ASP A 89 8.66 -23.44 -10.85
C ASP A 89 7.16 -23.30 -11.12
N GLU A 90 6.64 -24.14 -12.02
CA GLU A 90 5.24 -24.10 -12.46
C GLU A 90 4.25 -24.29 -11.31
N ASN A 91 4.56 -25.16 -10.33
CA ASN A 91 3.66 -25.40 -9.19
C ASN A 91 3.59 -24.18 -8.27
N LEU A 92 4.73 -23.51 -8.04
CA LEU A 92 4.78 -22.29 -7.25
C LEU A 92 4.11 -21.11 -7.98
N GLN A 93 4.24 -21.07 -9.30
CA GLN A 93 3.58 -20.08 -10.14
C GLN A 93 2.06 -20.26 -10.11
N GLU A 94 1.57 -21.48 -10.29
CA GLU A 94 0.15 -21.82 -10.25
C GLU A 94 -0.45 -21.50 -8.87
N GLY A 95 0.26 -21.86 -7.79
CA GLY A 95 -0.15 -21.49 -6.43
C GLY A 95 -0.28 -19.97 -6.22
N ALA A 96 0.65 -19.18 -6.75
CA ALA A 96 0.59 -17.73 -6.66
C ALA A 96 -0.57 -17.13 -7.48
N ILE A 97 -0.82 -17.65 -8.69
CA ILE A 97 -1.93 -17.20 -9.54
C ILE A 97 -3.28 -17.57 -8.92
N ASN A 98 -3.43 -18.79 -8.41
CA ASN A 98 -4.65 -19.23 -7.73
C ASN A 98 -4.97 -18.38 -6.49
N GLY A 99 -3.93 -17.99 -5.74
CA GLY A 99 -4.08 -17.05 -4.62
C GLY A 99 -4.60 -15.68 -5.06
N LEU A 100 -4.10 -15.14 -6.18
CA LEU A 100 -4.59 -13.87 -6.74
C LEU A 100 -6.01 -13.98 -7.29
N GLN A 101 -6.35 -15.10 -7.93
CA GLN A 101 -7.68 -15.33 -8.49
C GLN A 101 -8.76 -15.43 -7.42
N THR A 102 -8.42 -15.98 -6.25
CA THR A 102 -9.37 -16.14 -5.13
C THR A 102 -9.49 -14.89 -4.25
N LEU A 103 -8.61 -13.90 -4.42
CA LEU A 103 -8.72 -12.62 -3.71
C LEU A 103 -10.10 -12.00 -3.97
N HIS A 104 -10.71 -11.47 -2.91
CA HIS A 104 -11.94 -10.67 -3.02
C HIS A 104 -13.09 -11.40 -3.75
N GLY A 105 -13.26 -12.69 -3.45
CA GLY A 105 -14.38 -13.49 -3.93
C GLY A 105 -14.38 -13.69 -5.45
N ASN A 106 -13.22 -14.00 -6.05
CA ASN A 106 -13.04 -14.11 -7.50
C ASN A 106 -13.31 -12.78 -8.24
N GLY A 107 -12.86 -11.67 -7.65
CA GLY A 107 -13.11 -10.32 -8.17
C GLY A 107 -14.56 -9.84 -8.01
N LYS A 108 -15.45 -10.61 -7.36
CA LYS A 108 -16.83 -10.17 -7.11
C LYS A 108 -16.89 -8.98 -6.16
N ASP A 109 -16.00 -8.94 -5.16
CA ASP A 109 -16.02 -7.84 -4.20
C ASP A 109 -15.41 -6.58 -4.81
N TYR A 110 -14.40 -6.73 -5.69
CA TYR A 110 -13.71 -5.64 -6.38
C TYR A 110 -13.23 -6.06 -7.79
N GLY A 111 -13.52 -5.26 -8.82
CA GLY A 111 -12.99 -5.47 -10.19
C GLY A 111 -13.95 -6.17 -11.17
N GLY A 112 -15.06 -6.73 -10.68
CA GLY A 112 -16.04 -7.47 -11.48
C GLY A 112 -15.74 -8.97 -11.51
N ALA A 113 -16.79 -9.79 -11.55
CA ALA A 113 -16.64 -11.24 -11.57
C ALA A 113 -15.70 -11.67 -12.71
N ASN A 114 -14.71 -12.50 -12.39
CA ASN A 114 -13.72 -13.04 -13.34
C ASN A 114 -12.61 -12.06 -13.79
N CYS A 115 -12.40 -10.95 -13.09
CA CYS A 115 -11.34 -9.96 -13.36
C CYS A 115 -9.91 -10.57 -13.52
N PHE A 116 -9.65 -11.75 -12.95
CA PHE A 116 -8.35 -12.42 -12.97
C PHE A 116 -8.38 -13.80 -13.63
N ILE A 117 -9.43 -14.13 -14.38
CA ILE A 117 -9.45 -15.35 -15.20
C ILE A 117 -8.71 -15.04 -16.50
N PHE A 118 -7.58 -15.73 -16.71
CA PHE A 118 -6.73 -15.62 -17.90
C PHE A 118 -6.91 -16.83 -18.81
#